data_AF-A0A166V608-F1
#
_entry.id   AF-A0A166V608-F1
#
_cell.length_a   1.000
_cell.length_b   1.000
_cell.length_c   1.000
_cell.angle_alpha   90.00
_cell.angle_beta   90.00
_cell.angle_gamma   90.00
#
_symmetry.space_group_name_H-M   'P 1'
#
loop_
_entity.id
_entity.type
_entity.pdbx_description
1 polymer ?
#
loop_
_entity_poly.entity_id
_entity_poly.type
_entity_poly.pdbx_seq_one_letter_code
_entity_poly.pdbx_strand_id
1 'polypeptide(L)'
;LHLTNRRSLVLPSSKGSKRRQDAMVPNPFANPRVGIAAIIQRKDGKIVVGNRESSHGAGTLQLPGGHLEFGESFFTCAERETLEESGLRVRGVKVAAVTNDVYEDLGRHYITIFVRCEMEDADAEPVNLEPEKCSGWYWKTWQEVREINEAAKAGNGSVKLFLPLQHLVEENPDIETSF
;
A
#
# COMPACT_ATOMS: atom_id res chain seq x y z
N LEU A 1 -68.56 -16.89 -46.21
CA LEU A 1 -68.97 -16.91 -44.79
C LEU A 1 -67.73 -17.14 -43.93
N HIS A 2 -67.48 -16.18 -43.04
CA HIS A 2 -66.67 -16.20 -41.83
C HIS A 2 -65.12 -16.30 -41.90
N LEU A 3 -64.52 -15.11 -41.85
CA LEU A 3 -63.29 -14.79 -41.14
C LEU A 3 -63.30 -15.33 -39.71
N THR A 4 -62.17 -15.82 -39.19
CA THR A 4 -61.76 -15.51 -37.81
C THR A 4 -60.25 -15.48 -37.64
N ASN A 5 -59.84 -14.32 -37.15
CA ASN A 5 -58.55 -13.84 -36.69
C ASN A 5 -58.19 -14.46 -35.32
N ARG A 6 -56.96 -14.96 -35.09
CA ARG A 6 -56.42 -15.18 -33.73
C ARG A 6 -54.89 -15.01 -33.66
N ARG A 7 -54.54 -13.75 -33.34
CA ARG A 7 -53.53 -13.26 -32.36
C ARG A 7 -52.28 -14.09 -32.09
N SER A 8 -51.16 -13.43 -32.38
CA SER A 8 -49.79 -13.64 -31.89
C SER A 8 -49.70 -13.83 -30.38
N LEU A 9 -48.97 -14.87 -29.95
CA LEU A 9 -48.46 -15.00 -28.59
C LEU A 9 -47.08 -14.33 -28.51
N VAL A 10 -47.04 -13.15 -27.88
CA VAL A 10 -45.80 -12.52 -27.41
C VAL A 10 -45.47 -13.12 -26.05
N LEU A 11 -44.33 -13.79 -25.94
CA LEU A 11 -43.80 -14.27 -24.65
C LEU A 11 -43.31 -13.06 -23.83
N PRO A 12 -43.63 -12.97 -22.52
CA PRO A 12 -43.18 -11.86 -21.70
C PRO A 12 -41.68 -11.94 -21.44
N SER A 13 -41.01 -10.82 -21.68
CA SER A 13 -39.65 -10.50 -21.29
C SER A 13 -39.43 -10.80 -19.79
N SER A 14 -38.48 -11.68 -19.48
CA SER A 14 -38.03 -11.92 -18.11
C SER A 14 -37.36 -10.64 -17.59
N LYS A 15 -38.06 -9.94 -16.69
CA LYS A 15 -37.52 -8.81 -15.93
C LYS A 15 -36.18 -9.22 -15.31
N GLY A 16 -35.13 -8.52 -15.71
CA GLY A 16 -33.80 -8.65 -15.12
C GLY A 16 -33.87 -8.42 -13.62
N SER A 17 -33.61 -9.48 -12.86
CA SER A 17 -33.28 -9.38 -11.45
C SER A 17 -32.01 -8.54 -11.35
N LYS A 18 -32.14 -7.28 -10.90
CA LYS A 18 -30.99 -6.51 -10.44
C LYS A 18 -30.40 -7.29 -9.26
N ARG A 19 -29.36 -8.09 -9.51
CA ARG A 19 -28.51 -8.62 -8.44
C ARG A 19 -28.07 -7.41 -7.63
N ARG A 20 -28.55 -7.31 -6.39
CA ARG A 20 -27.90 -6.48 -5.40
C ARG A 20 -26.47 -6.99 -5.34
N GLN A 21 -25.49 -6.09 -5.48
CA GLN A 21 -24.13 -6.40 -5.08
C GLN A 21 -24.21 -6.60 -3.57
N ASP A 22 -24.37 -7.85 -3.15
CA ASP A 22 -24.21 -8.22 -1.76
C ASP A 22 -22.78 -7.81 -1.39
N ALA A 23 -22.65 -6.95 -0.38
CA ALA A 23 -21.35 -6.58 0.17
C ALA A 23 -20.59 -7.89 0.44
N MET A 24 -19.40 -8.01 -0.15
CA MET A 24 -18.61 -9.23 -0.09
C MET A 24 -18.31 -9.51 1.38
N VAL A 25 -18.99 -10.50 1.98
CA VAL A 25 -18.73 -10.90 3.36
C VAL A 25 -17.27 -11.37 3.40
N PRO A 26 -16.38 -10.74 4.21
CA PRO A 26 -14.98 -11.12 4.23
C PRO A 26 -14.84 -12.61 4.59
N ASN A 27 -14.05 -13.36 3.82
CA ASN A 27 -13.77 -14.75 4.14
C ASN A 27 -12.90 -14.80 5.40
N PRO A 28 -13.40 -15.31 6.55
CA PRO A 28 -12.62 -15.33 7.79
C PRO A 28 -11.43 -16.30 7.73
N PHE A 29 -11.33 -17.11 6.67
CA PHE A 29 -10.22 -18.02 6.40
C PHE A 29 -9.25 -17.49 5.32
N ALA A 30 -9.41 -16.24 4.87
CA ALA A 30 -8.43 -15.63 3.98
C ALA A 30 -7.11 -15.44 4.74
N ASN A 31 -6.03 -16.04 4.25
CA ASN A 31 -4.74 -15.95 4.91
C ASN A 31 -4.15 -14.54 4.75
N PRO A 32 -3.62 -13.94 5.84
CA PRO A 32 -2.84 -12.71 5.74
C PRO A 32 -1.65 -12.91 4.79
N ARG A 33 -1.34 -11.88 4.01
CA ARG A 33 -0.10 -11.83 3.20
C ARG A 33 0.99 -11.12 3.99
N VAL A 34 2.25 -11.38 3.65
CA VAL A 34 3.40 -10.70 4.27
C VAL A 34 3.95 -9.66 3.30
N GLY A 35 4.01 -8.41 3.74
CA GLY A 35 4.69 -7.32 3.05
C GLY A 35 5.95 -6.91 3.80
N ILE A 36 6.95 -6.44 3.06
CA ILE A 36 8.16 -5.86 3.63
C ILE A 36 8.24 -4.40 3.20
N ALA A 37 8.57 -3.50 4.14
CA ALA A 37 8.80 -2.10 3.86
C ALA A 37 10.18 -1.66 4.37
N ALA A 38 10.95 -0.99 3.53
CA ALA A 38 12.29 -0.51 3.86
C ALA A 38 12.22 0.88 4.48
N ILE A 39 12.72 1.03 5.71
CA ILE A 39 12.96 2.34 6.32
C ILE A 39 14.41 2.72 6.06
N ILE A 40 14.60 3.69 5.18
CA ILE A 40 15.92 4.20 4.78
C ILE A 40 16.00 5.64 5.27
N GLN A 41 16.89 5.90 6.22
CA GLN A 41 17.06 7.22 6.83
C GLN A 41 18.43 7.82 6.50
N ARG A 42 18.45 9.06 6.04
CA ARG A 42 19.68 9.85 5.84
C ARG A 42 20.21 10.41 7.15
N LYS A 43 21.45 10.90 7.12
CA LYS A 43 22.10 11.57 8.26
C LYS A 43 21.36 12.81 8.75
N ASP A 44 20.57 13.46 7.88
CA ASP A 44 19.75 14.62 8.24
C ASP A 44 18.39 14.22 8.88
N GLY A 45 18.18 12.93 9.16
CA GLY A 45 16.99 12.41 9.81
C GLY A 45 15.78 12.23 8.88
N LYS A 46 15.94 12.45 7.57
CA LYS A 46 14.86 12.24 6.60
C LYS A 46 14.80 10.80 6.12
N ILE A 47 13.59 10.32 5.89
CA ILE A 47 13.29 9.03 5.29
C ILE A 47 12.79 9.19 3.85
N VAL A 48 13.06 8.20 3.01
CA VAL A 48 12.53 8.16 1.64
C VAL A 48 11.08 7.69 1.66
N VAL A 49 10.20 8.45 1.01
CA VAL A 49 8.79 8.10 0.80
C VAL A 49 8.40 8.35 -0.65
N GLY A 50 7.47 7.54 -1.17
CA GLY A 50 7.02 7.60 -2.56
C GLY A 50 5.53 7.88 -2.68
N ASN A 51 5.12 8.56 -3.74
CA ASN A 51 3.70 8.75 -4.07
C ASN A 51 3.19 7.54 -4.85
N ARG A 52 2.31 6.73 -4.24
CA ARG A 52 1.78 5.51 -4.84
C ARG A 52 0.75 5.83 -5.93
N GLU A 53 0.88 5.21 -7.11
CA GLU A 53 -0.03 5.34 -8.25
C GLU A 53 -0.84 4.04 -8.52
N SER A 54 -0.51 2.95 -7.83
CA SER A 54 -1.21 1.68 -8.03
C SER A 54 -2.70 1.77 -7.64
N SER A 55 -3.53 0.90 -8.24
CA SER A 55 -4.98 0.80 -7.97
C SER A 55 -5.39 0.62 -6.50
N HIS A 56 -4.47 0.20 -5.63
CA HIS A 56 -4.69 0.09 -4.19
C HIS A 56 -3.96 1.26 -3.50
N GLY A 57 -4.70 2.25 -3.00
CA GLY A 57 -4.11 3.41 -2.32
C GLY A 57 -3.42 4.41 -3.25
N ALA A 58 -3.94 4.60 -4.47
CA ALA A 58 -3.47 5.69 -5.35
C ALA A 58 -3.56 7.04 -4.63
N GLY A 59 -2.52 7.86 -4.75
CA GLY A 59 -2.40 9.16 -4.08
C GLY A 59 -1.98 9.09 -2.61
N THR A 60 -1.51 7.92 -2.13
CA THR A 60 -0.97 7.78 -0.77
C THR A 60 0.56 7.77 -0.73
N LEU A 61 1.16 8.17 0.39
CA LEU A 61 2.59 8.05 0.62
C LEU A 61 2.96 6.66 1.15
N GLN A 62 3.97 6.04 0.57
CA GLN A 62 4.49 4.73 0.93
C GLN A 62 6.00 4.75 1.18
N LEU A 63 6.50 3.71 1.85
CA LEU A 63 7.93 3.37 1.82
C LEU A 63 8.21 2.47 0.61
N PRO A 64 9.48 2.33 0.16
CA PRO A 64 9.86 1.26 -0.75
C PRO A 64 9.52 -0.10 -0.14
N GLY A 65 9.01 -1.02 -0.94
CA GLY A 65 8.65 -2.33 -0.44
C GLY A 65 7.58 -3.07 -1.23
N GLY A 66 7.47 -4.36 -0.96
CA GLY A 66 6.58 -5.25 -1.69
C GLY A 66 6.30 -6.54 -0.95
N HIS A 67 5.89 -7.56 -1.71
CA HIS A 67 5.56 -8.87 -1.15
C HIS A 67 6.82 -9.65 -0.83
N LEU A 68 6.82 -10.32 0.33
CA LEU A 68 7.87 -11.29 0.63
C LEU A 68 7.76 -12.50 -0.31
N GLU A 69 8.84 -12.81 -1.04
CA GLU A 69 8.86 -13.96 -1.93
C GLU A 69 9.21 -15.27 -1.20
N PHE A 70 8.90 -16.41 -1.81
CA PHE A 70 9.16 -17.72 -1.23
C PHE A 70 10.66 -17.96 -1.06
N GLY A 71 11.09 -18.24 0.18
CA GLY A 71 12.48 -18.49 0.51
C GLY A 71 13.33 -17.23 0.70
N GLU A 72 12.75 -16.05 0.54
CA GLU A 72 13.43 -14.77 0.72
C GLU A 72 13.51 -14.40 2.22
N SER A 73 14.61 -13.76 2.63
CA SER A 73 14.71 -13.17 3.96
C SER A 73 14.09 -11.77 3.97
N PHE A 74 13.64 -11.28 5.13
CA PHE A 74 13.09 -9.91 5.22
C PHE A 74 14.08 -8.86 4.75
N PHE A 75 15.36 -9.04 5.06
CA PHE A 75 16.43 -8.13 4.65
C PHE A 75 16.63 -8.14 3.14
N THR A 76 16.71 -9.33 2.54
CA THR A 76 16.87 -9.47 1.09
C THR A 76 15.68 -8.87 0.33
N CYS A 77 14.46 -9.06 0.82
CA CYS A 77 13.27 -8.45 0.24
C CYS A 77 13.33 -6.92 0.29
N ALA A 78 13.68 -6.36 1.45
CA ALA A 78 13.83 -4.91 1.59
C ALA A 78 14.90 -4.33 0.64
N GLU A 79 16.03 -5.02 0.50
CA GLU A 79 17.13 -4.63 -0.41
C GLU A 79 16.70 -4.73 -1.89
N ARG A 80 16.06 -5.83 -2.28
CA ARG A 80 15.55 -6.06 -3.65
C ARG A 80 14.52 -5.01 -4.04
N GLU A 81 13.46 -4.86 -3.26
CA GLU A 81 12.37 -3.90 -3.55
C GLU A 81 12.90 -2.47 -3.60
N THR A 82 13.78 -2.10 -2.67
CA THR A 82 14.40 -0.77 -2.69
C THR A 82 15.17 -0.53 -4.00
N LEU A 83 15.95 -1.50 -4.44
CA LEU A 83 16.72 -1.41 -5.67
C LEU A 83 15.82 -1.35 -6.91
N GLU A 84 14.80 -2.21 -6.96
CA GLU A 84 13.85 -2.32 -8.08
C GLU A 84 13.03 -1.02 -8.26
N GLU A 85 12.51 -0.45 -7.17
CA GLU A 85 11.59 0.69 -7.25
C GLU A 85 12.29 2.07 -7.27
N SER A 86 13.43 2.19 -6.59
CA SER A 86 14.09 3.48 -6.33
C SER A 86 15.53 3.58 -6.84
N GLY A 87 16.14 2.46 -7.26
CA GLY A 87 17.55 2.41 -7.66
C GLY A 87 18.56 2.59 -6.52
N LEU A 88 18.09 2.85 -5.29
CA LEU A 88 18.97 2.96 -4.13
C LEU A 88 19.53 1.57 -3.77
N ARG A 89 20.83 1.53 -3.47
CA ARG A 89 21.48 0.35 -2.89
C ARG A 89 21.54 0.50 -1.39
N VAL A 90 20.98 -0.48 -0.70
CA VAL A 90 20.91 -0.48 0.76
C VAL A 90 21.28 -1.84 1.31
N ARG A 91 21.59 -1.89 2.60
CA ARG A 91 21.75 -3.11 3.38
C ARG A 91 20.72 -3.15 4.49
N GLY A 92 19.96 -4.23 4.59
CA GLY A 92 19.04 -4.48 5.69
C GLY A 92 19.81 -4.75 6.99
N VAL A 93 19.46 -4.03 8.06
CA VAL A 93 20.21 -4.05 9.34
C VAL A 93 19.41 -4.70 10.46
N LYS A 94 18.13 -4.34 10.60
CA LYS A 94 17.25 -4.89 11.63
C LYS A 94 15.78 -4.77 11.26
N VAL A 95 14.97 -5.69 11.79
CA VAL A 95 13.52 -5.49 11.85
C VAL A 95 13.23 -4.40 12.88
N ALA A 96 12.53 -3.35 12.46
CA ALA A 96 12.25 -2.16 13.26
C ALA A 96 10.84 -2.19 13.87
N ALA A 97 9.85 -2.67 13.13
CA ALA A 97 8.45 -2.74 13.56
C ALA A 97 7.69 -3.80 12.76
N VAL A 98 6.49 -4.16 13.24
CA VAL A 98 5.52 -5.00 12.54
C VAL A 98 4.14 -4.40 12.74
N THR A 99 3.34 -4.30 11.68
CA THR A 99 1.95 -3.83 11.74
C THR A 99 0.98 -4.88 11.21
N ASN A 100 -0.29 -4.76 11.63
CA ASN A 100 -1.38 -5.61 11.20
C ASN A 100 -2.38 -4.79 10.36
N ASP A 101 -2.30 -4.89 9.04
CA ASP A 101 -2.97 -3.99 8.10
C ASP A 101 -4.19 -4.66 7.45
N VAL A 102 -5.39 -4.30 7.93
CA VAL A 102 -6.66 -4.84 7.42
C VAL A 102 -7.34 -3.80 6.55
N TYR A 103 -7.50 -4.11 5.26
CA TYR A 103 -8.26 -3.33 4.29
C TYR A 103 -9.64 -3.96 4.12
N GLU A 104 -10.58 -3.57 4.98
CA GLU A 104 -11.94 -4.15 5.00
C GLU A 104 -12.68 -3.96 3.67
N ASP A 105 -12.56 -2.77 3.08
CA ASP A 105 -13.17 -2.38 1.80
C ASP A 105 -12.63 -3.19 0.62
N LEU A 106 -11.38 -3.65 0.71
CA LEU A 106 -10.70 -4.44 -0.30
C LEU A 106 -10.73 -5.95 0.00
N GLY A 107 -11.21 -6.35 1.17
CA GLY A 107 -11.14 -7.74 1.66
C GLY A 107 -9.70 -8.26 1.71
N ARG A 108 -8.72 -7.42 2.07
CA ARG A 108 -7.30 -7.78 2.14
C ARG A 108 -6.76 -7.63 3.55
N HIS A 109 -5.83 -8.51 3.91
CA HIS A 109 -5.14 -8.47 5.19
C HIS A 109 -3.65 -8.72 4.96
N TYR A 110 -2.82 -7.82 5.47
CA TYR A 110 -1.38 -7.90 5.44
C TYR A 110 -0.79 -7.85 6.85
N ILE A 111 0.30 -8.58 7.04
CA ILE A 111 1.28 -8.31 8.08
C ILE A 111 2.44 -7.60 7.40
N THR A 112 2.74 -6.37 7.80
CA THR A 112 3.86 -5.62 7.21
C THR A 112 5.02 -5.60 8.19
N ILE A 113 6.19 -6.04 7.73
CA ILE A 113 7.43 -6.03 8.50
C ILE A 113 8.28 -4.87 7.99
N PHE A 114 8.67 -3.97 8.89
CA PHE A 114 9.49 -2.83 8.56
C PHE A 114 10.95 -3.14 8.84
N VAL A 115 11.80 -3.00 7.84
CA VAL A 115 13.23 -3.28 7.93
C VAL A 115 13.99 -1.96 7.85
N ARG A 116 14.76 -1.64 8.89
CA ARG A 116 15.74 -0.56 8.83
C ARG A 116 16.85 -0.95 7.87
N CYS A 117 17.12 -0.06 6.93
CA CYS A 117 18.15 -0.23 5.92
C CYS A 117 19.15 0.94 5.98
N GLU A 118 20.42 0.64 5.71
CA GLU A 118 21.49 1.64 5.58
C GLU A 118 21.88 1.76 4.11
N MET A 119 21.99 2.98 3.60
CA MET A 119 22.45 3.23 2.23
C MET A 119 23.92 2.85 2.08
N GLU A 120 24.27 2.19 0.98
CA GLU A 120 25.68 1.94 0.63
C GLU A 120 26.39 3.25 0.23
N ASP A 121 25.68 4.11 -0.49
CA ASP A 121 26.09 5.46 -0.83
C ASP A 121 25.14 6.47 -0.14
N ALA A 122 25.66 7.23 0.82
CA ALA A 122 24.88 8.16 1.63
C ALA A 122 24.42 9.41 0.86
N ASP A 123 25.00 9.67 -0.32
CA ASP A 123 24.69 10.81 -1.17
C ASP A 123 23.85 10.42 -2.40
N ALA A 124 23.53 9.13 -2.56
CA ALA A 124 22.66 8.66 -3.64
C ALA A 124 21.23 9.20 -3.48
N GLU A 125 20.61 9.53 -4.61
CA GLU A 125 19.24 10.01 -4.68
C GLU A 125 18.35 8.97 -5.38
N PRO A 126 17.09 8.77 -4.93
CA PRO A 126 16.21 7.80 -5.52
C PRO A 126 15.79 8.21 -6.94
N VAL A 127 15.72 7.23 -7.84
CA VAL A 127 15.23 7.36 -9.21
C VAL A 127 13.93 6.59 -9.31
N ASN A 128 12.91 7.17 -9.94
CA ASN A 128 11.65 6.48 -10.16
C ASN A 128 11.80 5.45 -11.29
N LEU A 129 12.02 4.18 -10.94
CA LEU A 129 12.24 3.11 -11.90
C LEU A 129 10.94 2.42 -12.34
N GLU A 130 9.84 2.61 -11.59
CA GLU A 130 8.51 2.06 -11.87
C GLU A 130 7.44 3.18 -11.91
N PRO A 131 7.50 4.06 -12.94
CA PRO A 131 6.66 5.26 -13.01
C PRO A 131 5.15 4.98 -13.08
N GLU A 132 4.75 3.75 -13.40
CA GLU A 132 3.38 3.28 -13.40
C GLU A 132 2.86 2.88 -12.01
N LYS A 133 3.76 2.65 -11.04
CA LYS A 133 3.42 2.27 -9.67
C LYS A 133 3.67 3.38 -8.66
N CYS A 134 4.62 4.27 -8.94
CA CYS A 134 5.01 5.39 -8.10
C CYS A 134 5.23 6.63 -8.97
N SER A 135 4.72 7.81 -8.60
CA SER A 135 4.96 9.05 -9.37
C SER A 135 6.24 9.78 -8.99
N GLY A 136 6.90 9.36 -7.89
CA GLY A 136 8.19 9.91 -7.49
C GLY A 136 8.54 9.64 -6.03
N TRP A 137 9.82 9.78 -5.71
CA TRP A 137 10.41 9.57 -4.38
C TRP A 137 10.89 10.90 -3.77
N TYR A 138 10.70 11.06 -2.46
CA TYR A 138 10.98 12.29 -1.73
C TYR A 138 11.55 12.00 -0.35
N TRP A 139 12.50 12.82 0.09
CA TRP A 139 13.00 12.80 1.47
C TRP A 139 12.10 13.63 2.38
N LYS A 140 11.51 13.00 3.40
CA LYS A 140 10.69 13.66 4.42
C LYS A 140 11.19 13.37 5.81
N THR A 141 11.13 14.34 6.70
CA THR A 141 11.33 14.11 8.13
C THR A 141 10.17 13.27 8.69
N TRP A 142 10.42 12.56 9.80
CA TRP A 142 9.36 11.87 10.54
C TRP A 142 8.24 12.82 10.99
N GLN A 143 8.58 14.05 11.36
CA GLN A 143 7.59 15.08 11.71
C GLN A 143 6.65 15.39 10.54
N GLU A 144 7.18 15.63 9.33
CA GLU A 144 6.35 15.87 8.15
C GLU A 144 5.41 14.68 7.86
N VAL A 145 5.89 13.44 8.02
CA VAL A 145 5.06 12.24 7.81
C VAL A 145 3.92 12.19 8.84
N ARG A 146 4.18 12.48 10.11
CA ARG A 146 3.15 12.55 11.17
C ARG A 146 2.15 13.68 10.91
N GLU A 147 2.61 14.85 10.50
CA GLU A 147 1.74 15.98 10.17
C GLU A 147 0.80 15.65 9.00
N ILE A 148 1.29 14.92 7.99
CA ILE A 148 0.45 14.41 6.89
C ILE A 148 -0.61 13.44 7.43
N ASN A 149 -0.24 12.54 8.35
CA ASN A 149 -1.20 11.60 8.96
C ASN A 149 -2.31 12.33 9.72
N GLU A 150 -1.94 13.28 10.58
CA GLU A 150 -2.88 14.03 11.39
C GLU A 150 -3.79 14.93 10.54
N ALA A 151 -3.24 15.55 9.48
CA ALA A 151 -4.03 16.31 8.53
C ALA A 151 -5.07 15.43 7.79
N ALA A 152 -4.66 14.23 7.38
CA ALA A 152 -5.56 13.27 6.74
C ALA A 152 -6.71 12.85 7.67
N LYS A 153 -6.43 12.61 8.96
CA LYS A 153 -7.43 12.24 9.98
C LYS A 153 -8.39 13.39 10.30
N ALA A 154 -7.90 14.62 10.28
CA ALA A 154 -8.72 15.82 10.45
C ALA A 154 -9.59 16.16 9.21
N GLY A 155 -9.44 15.42 8.10
CA GLY A 155 -10.16 15.67 6.85
C GLY A 155 -9.71 16.94 6.11
N ASN A 156 -8.56 17.51 6.48
CA ASN A 156 -8.01 18.73 5.88
C ASN A 156 -6.78 18.46 4.98
N GLY A 157 -6.27 17.22 4.95
CA GLY A 157 -5.14 16.80 4.14
C GLY A 157 -5.53 16.39 2.72
N SER A 158 -4.74 16.80 1.73
CA SER A 158 -4.86 16.38 0.32
C SER A 158 -4.11 15.08 0.01
N VAL A 159 -3.20 14.66 0.89
CA VAL A 159 -2.38 13.44 0.79
C VAL A 159 -2.61 12.61 2.05
N LYS A 160 -2.65 11.28 1.89
CA LYS A 160 -2.77 10.34 3.01
C LYS A 160 -1.55 9.42 3.04
N LEU A 161 -1.27 8.82 4.20
CA LEU A 161 -0.30 7.74 4.26
C LEU A 161 -0.95 6.44 3.76
N PHE A 162 -0.15 5.57 3.14
CA PHE A 162 -0.55 4.21 2.86
C PHE A 162 -0.71 3.47 4.20
N LEU A 163 -1.72 2.60 4.31
CA LEU A 163 -2.14 2.05 5.61
C LEU A 163 -1.00 1.49 6.49
N PRO A 164 -0.04 0.69 5.97
CA PRO A 164 1.11 0.25 6.76
C PRO A 164 1.95 1.41 7.30
N LEU A 165 2.20 2.45 6.51
CA LEU A 165 2.96 3.63 6.96
C LEU A 165 2.17 4.45 7.98
N GLN A 166 0.84 4.52 7.84
CA GLN A 166 -0.04 5.09 8.87
C GLN A 166 0.10 4.31 10.19
N HIS A 167 -0.11 3.00 10.18
CA HIS A 167 0.00 2.18 11.38
C HIS A 167 1.40 2.22 11.99
N LEU A 168 2.46 2.26 11.17
CA LEU A 168 3.83 2.41 11.65
C LEU A 168 3.98 3.63 12.57
N VAL A 169 3.55 4.81 12.10
CA VAL A 169 3.73 6.05 12.87
C VAL A 169 2.76 6.19 14.05
N GLU A 170 1.60 5.53 14.00
CA GLU A 170 0.62 5.52 15.08
C GLU A 170 0.99 4.54 16.20
N GLU A 171 1.47 3.36 15.85
CA GLU A 171 1.84 2.30 16.81
C GLU A 171 3.27 2.46 17.33
N ASN A 172 4.14 3.18 16.60
CA ASN A 172 5.55 3.39 16.95
C ASN A 172 5.89 4.89 16.90
N PRO A 173 5.36 5.72 17.82
CA PRO A 173 5.53 7.17 17.76
C PRO A 173 6.98 7.63 17.92
N ASP A 174 7.86 6.81 18.51
CA ASP A 174 9.29 7.13 18.72
C ASP A 174 10.22 6.31 17.82
N ILE A 175 9.71 5.80 16.69
CA ILE A 175 10.46 4.90 15.78
C ILE A 175 11.82 5.49 15.34
N GLU A 176 11.94 6.81 15.20
CA GLU A 176 13.18 7.52 14.86
C GLU A 176 14.30 7.35 15.89
N THR A 177 13.96 7.11 17.15
CA THR A 177 14.96 6.90 18.24
C THR A 177 15.69 5.58 18.09
N SER A 178 15.18 4.69 17.24
CA SER A 178 15.79 3.42 16.89
C SER A 178 16.80 3.52 15.75
N PHE A 179 17.10 4.72 15.24
CA PHE A 179 18.01 4.98 14.11
C PHE A 179 19.38 5.49 14.56
#